data_AF-E3LVR1-F1
#
_entry.id   AF-E3LVR1-F1
#
_cell.length_a   1.000
_cell.length_b   1.000
_cell.length_c   1.000
_cell.angle_alpha   90.00
_cell.angle_beta   90.00
_cell.angle_gamma   90.00
#
_symmetry.space_group_name_H-M   'P 1'
#
loop_
_entity.id
_entity.type
_entity.pdbx_description
1 polymer ?
#
loop_
_entity_poly.entity_id
_entity_poly.type
_entity_poly.pdbx_seq_one_letter_code
_entity_poly.pdbx_strand_id
1 'polypeptide(L)'
;MSVTVTTFKCEELEPDYQSTMIDYMQETIDSLKNNNKELEDKNQELQNHLHSLSNRNVEEIIEENKMLLEKNKELSEKWKNVLLLRAQQKRYSQLIFKNEHLEKSVEFLNLKSKSDEKFKDECLNKIIGVEEAKKELEKKHQEEVSWLKEEIKIWKSDLSNEEKQKLIAELFGNKGSAV
;
A
#
# COMPACT_ATOMS: atom_id res chain seq x y z
N MET A 1 6.96 59.42 114.65
CA MET A 1 6.74 58.47 113.54
C MET A 1 5.89 57.33 114.06
N SER A 2 4.74 57.05 113.46
CA SER A 2 4.13 55.71 113.53
C SER A 2 3.27 55.50 112.28
N VAL A 3 3.86 54.86 111.27
CA VAL A 3 3.11 54.33 110.13
C VAL A 3 2.44 53.06 110.65
N THR A 4 1.13 53.14 110.90
CA THR A 4 0.32 51.97 111.21
C THR A 4 0.17 51.18 109.92
N VAL A 5 0.90 50.07 109.82
CA VAL A 5 0.70 49.05 108.78
C VAL A 5 -0.62 48.36 109.11
N THR A 6 -1.68 48.71 108.39
CA THR A 6 -2.91 47.92 108.37
C THR A 6 -2.63 46.64 107.58
N THR A 7 -2.27 45.57 108.30
CA THR A 7 -2.38 44.21 107.79
C THR A 7 -3.85 43.93 107.51
N PHE A 8 -4.23 43.93 106.22
CA PHE A 8 -5.46 43.30 105.78
C PHE A 8 -5.36 41.81 106.11
N LYS A 9 -6.11 41.35 107.12
CA LYS A 9 -6.38 39.92 107.28
C LYS A 9 -7.31 39.55 106.13
N CYS A 10 -6.85 38.71 105.21
CA CYS A 10 -7.78 38.00 104.32
C CYS A 10 -8.75 37.24 105.23
N GLU A 11 -10.03 37.59 105.15
CA GLU A 11 -11.09 36.80 105.76
C GLU A 11 -11.07 35.41 105.09
N GLU A 12 -10.99 34.36 105.91
CA GLU A 12 -11.24 33.01 105.43
C GLU A 12 -12.71 32.95 104.99
N LEU A 13 -12.91 32.73 103.69
CA LEU A 13 -14.23 32.50 103.10
C LEU A 13 -14.91 31.35 103.85
N GLU A 14 -16.20 31.53 104.18
CA GLU A 14 -16.99 30.52 104.88
C GLU A 14 -16.92 29.16 104.15
N PRO A 15 -16.70 28.04 104.88
CA PRO A 15 -16.52 26.70 104.30
C PRO A 15 -17.64 26.27 103.33
N ASP A 16 -18.87 26.73 103.55
CA ASP A 16 -20.03 26.39 102.71
C ASP A 16 -19.94 26.97 101.28
N TYR A 17 -19.33 28.15 101.13
CA TYR A 17 -19.08 28.74 99.81
C TYR A 17 -18.00 27.98 99.04
N GLN A 18 -16.98 27.47 99.73
CA GLN A 18 -15.92 26.67 99.11
C GLN A 18 -16.47 25.32 98.63
N SER A 19 -17.33 24.66 99.41
CA SER A 19 -17.98 23.41 99.02
C SER A 19 -18.85 23.59 97.77
N THR A 20 -19.70 24.62 97.77
CA THR A 20 -20.60 24.90 96.63
C THR A 20 -19.81 25.22 95.34
N MET A 21 -18.67 25.91 95.46
CA MET A 21 -17.79 26.19 94.31
C MET A 21 -17.14 24.91 93.76
N ILE A 22 -16.73 23.99 94.63
CA ILE A 22 -16.16 22.70 94.23
C ILE A 22 -17.20 21.86 93.49
N ASP A 23 -18.44 21.80 93.99
CA ASP A 23 -19.53 21.06 93.34
C ASP A 23 -19.83 21.62 91.94
N TYR A 24 -19.92 22.95 91.80
CA TYR A 24 -20.12 23.61 90.51
C TYR A 24 -18.97 23.36 89.52
N MET A 25 -17.72 23.40 90.00
CA MET A 25 -16.55 23.07 89.17
C MET A 25 -16.58 21.61 88.73
N GLN A 26 -17.00 20.70 89.60
CA GLN A 26 -17.12 19.28 89.28
C GLN A 26 -18.21 19.03 88.23
N GLU A 27 -19.39 19.64 88.38
CA GLU A 27 -20.46 19.59 87.36
C GLU A 27 -19.98 20.15 86.01
N THR A 28 -19.20 21.23 86.03
CA THR A 28 -18.62 21.81 84.81
C THR A 28 -17.61 20.86 84.16
N ILE A 29 -16.75 20.21 84.95
CA ILE A 29 -15.80 19.20 84.47
C ILE A 29 -16.53 18.01 83.86
N ASP A 30 -17.59 17.53 84.49
CA ASP A 30 -18.34 16.37 84.01
C ASP A 30 -19.15 16.72 82.74
N SER A 31 -19.69 17.94 82.64
CA SER A 31 -20.27 18.46 81.39
C SER A 31 -19.24 18.53 80.26
N LEU A 32 -18.02 19.05 80.53
CA LEU A 32 -16.95 19.12 79.54
C LEU A 32 -16.49 17.73 79.10
N LYS A 33 -16.41 16.75 80.01
CA LYS A 33 -16.09 15.36 79.66
C LYS A 33 -17.15 14.74 78.77
N ASN A 34 -18.44 14.96 79.07
CA ASN A 34 -19.53 14.47 78.24
C ASN A 34 -19.49 15.09 76.84
N ASN A 35 -19.28 16.41 76.76
CA ASN A 35 -19.13 17.10 75.48
C ASN A 35 -17.93 16.57 74.67
N ASN A 36 -16.79 16.32 75.33
CA ASN A 36 -15.63 15.78 74.65
C ASN A 36 -15.89 14.36 74.11
N LYS A 37 -16.59 13.53 74.89
CA LYS A 37 -17.01 12.19 74.44
C LYS A 37 -17.94 12.26 73.23
N GLU A 38 -18.94 13.14 73.24
CA GLU A 38 -19.82 13.34 72.09
C GLU A 38 -19.06 13.83 70.84
N LEU A 39 -18.04 14.67 71.03
CA LEU A 39 -17.19 15.13 69.93
C LEU A 39 -16.30 14.01 69.39
N GLU A 40 -15.74 13.15 70.25
CA GLU A 40 -14.98 11.97 69.85
C GLU A 40 -15.85 10.99 69.05
N ASP A 41 -17.06 10.71 69.53
CA ASP A 41 -18.02 9.82 68.84
C ASP A 41 -18.39 10.40 67.45
N LYS A 42 -18.70 11.70 67.36
CA LYS A 42 -18.98 12.38 66.08
C LYS A 42 -17.78 12.38 65.15
N ASN A 43 -16.57 12.58 65.68
CA ASN A 43 -15.36 12.57 64.87
C ASN A 43 -15.11 11.18 64.29
N GLN A 44 -15.32 10.12 65.07
CA GLN A 44 -15.21 8.74 64.59
C GLN A 44 -16.26 8.44 63.50
N GLU A 45 -17.50 8.90 63.69
CA GLU A 45 -18.55 8.77 62.68
C GLU A 45 -18.18 9.48 61.36
N LEU A 46 -17.69 10.71 61.43
CA LEU A 46 -17.23 11.47 60.27
C LEU A 46 -16.05 10.82 59.54
N GLN A 47 -15.09 10.25 60.28
CA GLN A 47 -13.98 9.50 59.70
C GLN A 47 -14.45 8.27 58.94
N ASN A 48 -15.41 7.53 59.51
CA ASN A 48 -16.00 6.36 58.86
C ASN A 48 -16.77 6.75 57.59
N HIS A 49 -17.54 7.84 57.63
CA HIS A 49 -18.21 8.38 56.44
C HIS A 49 -17.24 8.80 55.34
N LEU A 50 -16.17 9.51 55.71
CA LEU A 50 -15.14 9.93 54.76
C LEU A 50 -14.44 8.74 54.13
N HIS A 51 -14.12 7.71 54.92
CA HIS A 51 -13.50 6.50 54.40
C HIS A 51 -14.43 5.75 53.43
N SER A 52 -15.72 5.63 53.76
CA SER A 52 -16.72 5.01 52.91
C SER A 52 -16.89 5.75 51.57
N LEU A 53 -17.02 7.08 51.61
CA LEU A 53 -17.13 7.91 50.41
C LEU A 53 -15.86 7.83 49.55
N SER A 54 -14.68 7.86 50.19
CA SER A 54 -13.41 7.73 49.50
C SER A 54 -13.29 6.37 48.79
N ASN A 55 -13.61 5.28 49.47
CA ASN A 55 -13.54 3.94 48.88
C ASN A 55 -14.49 3.80 47.69
N ARG A 56 -15.73 4.28 47.84
CA ARG A 56 -16.70 4.28 46.74
C ARG A 56 -16.21 5.06 45.52
N ASN A 57 -15.69 6.27 45.72
CA ASN A 57 -15.15 7.06 44.61
C ASN A 57 -13.97 6.36 43.93
N VAL A 58 -13.08 5.72 44.71
CA VAL A 58 -11.95 4.97 44.16
C VAL A 58 -12.44 3.77 43.34
N GLU A 59 -13.44 3.04 43.82
CA GLU A 59 -14.04 1.92 43.09
C GLU A 59 -14.70 2.36 41.77
N GLU A 60 -15.46 3.45 41.79
CA GLU A 60 -16.07 4.03 40.59
C GLU A 60 -14.99 4.44 39.55
N ILE A 61 -13.92 5.11 39.99
CA ILE A 61 -12.79 5.48 39.12
C ILE A 61 -12.06 4.25 38.57
N ILE A 62 -11.87 3.20 39.37
CA ILE A 62 -11.24 1.95 38.91
C ILE A 62 -12.09 1.30 37.82
N GLU A 63 -13.41 1.27 37.99
CA GLU A 63 -14.31 0.65 37.02
C GLU A 63 -14.40 1.44 35.72
N GLU A 64 -14.47 2.77 35.80
CA GLU A 64 -14.38 3.65 34.62
C GLU A 64 -13.06 3.42 33.84
N ASN A 65 -11.94 3.32 34.56
CA ASN A 65 -10.65 3.06 33.93
C ASN A 65 -10.57 1.69 33.26
N LYS A 66 -11.18 0.64 33.83
CA LYS A 66 -11.26 -0.67 33.18
C LYS A 66 -12.08 -0.61 31.88
N MET A 67 -13.23 0.07 31.91
CA MET A 67 -14.06 0.24 30.71
C MET A 67 -13.31 1.03 29.61
N LEU A 68 -12.61 2.10 29.98
CA LEU A 68 -11.79 2.87 29.05
C LEU A 68 -10.64 2.04 28.47
N LEU A 69 -9.99 1.21 29.28
CA LEU A 69 -8.91 0.33 28.84
C LEU A 69 -9.41 -0.69 27.80
N GLU A 70 -10.58 -1.29 28.03
CA GLU A 70 -11.14 -2.27 27.09
C GLU A 70 -11.55 -1.61 25.77
N LYS A 71 -12.19 -0.44 25.84
CA LYS A 71 -12.50 0.36 24.65
C LYS A 71 -11.23 0.75 23.86
N ASN A 72 -10.13 1.05 24.56
CA ASN A 72 -8.86 1.37 23.91
C ASN A 72 -8.27 0.15 23.18
N LYS A 73 -8.33 -1.05 23.77
CA LYS A 73 -7.90 -2.29 23.09
C LYS A 73 -8.71 -2.54 21.81
N GLU A 74 -10.03 -2.39 21.87
CA GLU A 74 -10.89 -2.55 20.69
C GLU A 74 -10.53 -1.55 19.58
N LEU A 75 -10.32 -0.29 19.94
CA LEU A 75 -9.93 0.75 18.99
C LEU A 75 -8.56 0.47 18.38
N SER A 76 -7.60 0.01 19.19
CA SER A 76 -6.27 -0.37 18.71
C SER A 76 -6.33 -1.48 17.66
N GLU A 77 -7.14 -2.52 17.87
CA GLU A 77 -7.29 -3.61 16.89
C GLU A 77 -8.00 -3.12 15.61
N LYS A 78 -9.01 -2.26 15.74
CA LYS A 78 -9.65 -1.62 14.57
C LYS A 78 -8.65 -0.80 13.76
N TRP A 79 -7.79 -0.01 14.41
CA TRP A 79 -6.76 0.77 13.72
C TRP A 79 -5.73 -0.09 13.01
N LYS A 80 -5.30 -1.19 13.63
CA LYS A 80 -4.42 -2.17 12.99
C LYS A 80 -5.04 -2.76 11.73
N ASN A 81 -6.33 -3.11 11.76
CA ASN A 81 -7.07 -3.60 10.59
C ASN A 81 -7.17 -2.55 9.49
N VAL A 82 -7.43 -1.29 9.83
CA VAL A 82 -7.43 -0.17 8.86
C VAL A 82 -6.07 0.00 8.19
N LEU A 83 -4.97 -0.10 8.95
CA LEU A 83 -3.62 -0.02 8.41
C LEU A 83 -3.33 -1.19 7.45
N LEU A 84 -3.74 -2.41 7.81
CA LEU A 84 -3.60 -3.58 6.95
C LEU A 84 -4.39 -3.43 5.64
N LEU A 85 -5.63 -2.96 5.70
CA LEU A 85 -6.46 -2.69 4.52
C LEU A 85 -5.84 -1.62 3.62
N ARG A 86 -5.30 -0.54 4.18
CA ARG A 86 -4.58 0.48 3.39
C ARG A 86 -3.33 -0.08 2.71
N ALA A 87 -2.57 -0.93 3.39
CA ALA A 87 -1.41 -1.59 2.80
C ALA A 87 -1.79 -2.52 1.65
N GLN A 88 -2.88 -3.28 1.81
CA GLN A 88 -3.43 -4.14 0.75
C GLN A 88 -3.93 -3.32 -0.44
N GLN A 89 -4.66 -2.23 -0.20
CA GLN A 89 -5.15 -1.33 -1.24
C GLN A 89 -3.99 -0.75 -2.08
N LYS A 90 -2.91 -0.29 -1.42
CA LYS A 90 -1.72 0.21 -2.11
C LYS A 90 -1.08 -0.87 -3.01
N ARG A 91 -0.97 -2.10 -2.51
CA ARG A 91 -0.43 -3.23 -3.28
C ARG A 91 -1.32 -3.58 -4.47
N TYR A 92 -2.64 -3.56 -4.28
CA TYR A 92 -3.60 -3.82 -5.35
C TYR A 92 -3.51 -2.77 -6.47
N SER A 93 -3.42 -1.48 -6.14
CA SER A 93 -3.21 -0.42 -7.14
C SER A 93 -1.91 -0.58 -7.92
N GLN A 94 -0.82 -1.01 -7.26
CA GLN A 94 0.45 -1.30 -7.95
C GLN A 94 0.32 -2.50 -8.91
N LEU A 95 -0.46 -3.52 -8.55
CA LEU A 95 -0.72 -4.67 -9.41
C LEU A 95 -1.55 -4.28 -10.63
N ILE A 96 -2.60 -3.49 -10.47
CA ILE A 96 -3.39 -2.96 -11.59
C ILE A 96 -2.49 -2.23 -12.58
N PHE A 97 -1.67 -1.28 -12.08
CA PHE A 97 -0.77 -0.52 -12.93
C PHE A 97 0.22 -1.40 -13.71
N LYS A 98 0.79 -2.42 -13.06
CA LYS A 98 1.68 -3.39 -13.72
C LYS A 98 0.95 -4.21 -14.77
N ASN A 99 -0.30 -4.60 -14.49
CA ASN A 99 -1.10 -5.39 -15.42
C ASN A 99 -1.45 -4.57 -16.69
N GLU A 100 -1.90 -3.33 -16.53
CA GLU A 100 -2.14 -2.42 -17.65
C GLU A 100 -0.88 -2.21 -18.52
N HIS A 101 0.29 -2.12 -17.88
CA HIS A 101 1.56 -2.04 -18.60
C HIS A 101 1.89 -3.32 -19.38
N LEU A 102 1.63 -4.49 -18.79
CA LEU A 102 1.82 -5.78 -19.46
C LEU A 102 0.87 -5.95 -20.65
N GLU A 103 -0.40 -5.58 -20.52
CA GLU A 103 -1.38 -5.61 -21.61
C GLU A 103 -0.91 -4.76 -22.80
N LYS A 104 -0.48 -3.52 -22.55
CA LYS A 104 0.11 -2.65 -23.58
C LYS A 104 1.37 -3.24 -24.21
N SER A 105 2.21 -3.90 -23.40
CA SER A 105 3.43 -4.54 -23.90
C SER A 105 3.11 -5.73 -24.81
N VAL A 106 2.09 -6.51 -24.47
CA VAL A 106 1.59 -7.63 -25.29
C VAL A 106 0.98 -7.10 -26.59
N GLU A 107 0.17 -6.04 -26.54
CA GLU A 107 -0.36 -5.38 -27.74
C GLU A 107 0.76 -4.91 -28.68
N PHE A 108 1.79 -4.27 -28.13
CA PHE A 108 2.95 -3.83 -28.89
C PHE A 108 3.69 -5.01 -29.54
N LEU A 109 3.95 -6.09 -28.79
CA LEU A 109 4.60 -7.29 -29.33
C LEU A 109 3.77 -7.95 -30.43
N ASN A 110 2.45 -8.01 -30.28
CA ASN A 110 1.55 -8.54 -31.29
C ASN A 110 1.58 -7.70 -32.58
N LEU A 111 1.58 -6.37 -32.46
CA LEU A 111 1.71 -5.47 -33.61
C LEU A 111 3.06 -5.64 -34.31
N LYS A 112 4.14 -5.77 -33.53
CA LYS A 112 5.48 -6.02 -34.06
C LYS A 112 5.55 -7.36 -34.79
N SER A 113 5.01 -8.43 -34.20
CA SER A 113 4.96 -9.76 -34.84
C SER A 113 4.22 -9.72 -36.18
N LYS A 114 3.06 -9.06 -36.23
CA LYS A 114 2.31 -8.88 -37.48
C LYS A 114 3.08 -8.08 -38.54
N SER A 115 3.83 -7.06 -38.11
CA SER A 115 4.70 -6.30 -39.00
C SER A 115 5.85 -7.16 -39.54
N ASP A 116 6.47 -7.97 -38.68
CA ASP A 116 7.56 -8.86 -39.05
C ASP A 116 7.08 -9.98 -40.00
N GLU A 117 5.87 -10.51 -39.80
CA GLU A 117 5.23 -11.46 -40.73
C GLU A 117 4.99 -10.83 -42.10
N LYS A 118 4.39 -9.63 -42.16
CA LYS A 118 4.20 -8.92 -43.42
C LYS A 118 5.52 -8.67 -44.16
N PHE A 119 6.57 -8.30 -43.42
CA PHE A 119 7.90 -8.11 -43.98
C PHE A 119 8.47 -9.41 -44.56
N LYS A 120 8.32 -10.53 -43.85
CA LYS A 120 8.74 -11.86 -44.34
C LYS A 120 7.99 -12.24 -45.62
N ASP A 121 6.67 -12.05 -45.66
CA ASP A 121 5.85 -12.35 -46.84
C ASP A 121 6.27 -11.51 -48.04
N GLU A 122 6.55 -10.22 -47.85
CA GLU A 122 7.02 -9.34 -48.93
C GLU A 122 8.39 -9.79 -49.47
N CYS A 123 9.31 -10.19 -48.59
CA CYS A 123 10.59 -10.77 -49.00
C CYS A 123 10.41 -12.06 -49.78
N LEU A 124 9.51 -12.95 -49.34
CA LEU A 124 9.25 -14.23 -50.00
C LEU A 124 8.68 -14.03 -51.42
N ASN A 125 7.74 -13.09 -51.57
CA ASN A 125 7.17 -12.73 -52.87
C ASN A 125 8.23 -12.16 -53.83
N LYS A 126 9.15 -11.32 -53.34
CA LYS A 126 10.26 -10.81 -54.15
C LYS A 126 11.19 -11.93 -54.62
N ILE A 127 11.52 -12.89 -53.73
CA ILE A 127 12.36 -14.03 -54.08
C ILE A 127 11.68 -14.91 -55.13
N ILE A 128 10.39 -15.22 -54.95
CA ILE A 128 9.62 -16.00 -55.93
C ILE A 128 9.59 -15.30 -57.30
N GLY A 129 9.32 -13.98 -57.34
CA GLY A 129 9.31 -13.23 -58.59
C GLY A 129 10.67 -13.22 -59.31
N VAL A 130 11.78 -13.12 -58.55
CA VAL A 130 13.13 -13.24 -59.12
C VAL A 130 13.38 -14.65 -59.66
N GLU A 131 12.96 -15.70 -58.94
CA GLU A 131 13.13 -17.08 -59.36
C GLU A 131 12.31 -17.41 -60.63
N GLU A 132 11.10 -16.87 -60.75
CA GLU A 132 10.26 -16.99 -61.94
C GLU A 132 10.87 -16.27 -63.15
N ALA A 133 11.33 -15.03 -62.96
CA ALA A 133 12.03 -14.28 -64.02
C ALA A 133 13.30 -15.00 -64.48
N LYS A 134 14.04 -15.61 -63.55
CA LYS A 134 15.22 -16.43 -63.85
C LYS A 134 14.84 -17.67 -64.66
N LYS A 135 13.79 -18.40 -64.29
CA LYS A 135 13.30 -19.57 -65.06
C LYS A 135 12.88 -19.19 -66.49
N GLU A 136 12.22 -18.06 -66.66
CA GLU A 136 11.83 -17.57 -67.98
C GLU A 136 13.05 -17.17 -68.83
N LEU A 137 14.05 -16.54 -68.20
CA LEU A 137 15.33 -16.24 -68.85
C LEU A 137 16.09 -17.52 -69.23
N GLU A 138 16.15 -18.51 -68.34
CA GLU A 138 16.76 -19.82 -68.61
C GLU A 138 16.07 -20.53 -69.76
N LYS A 139 14.74 -20.45 -69.85
CA LYS A 139 13.98 -21.00 -70.98
C LYS A 139 14.34 -20.30 -72.29
N LYS A 140 14.34 -18.96 -72.31
CA LYS A 140 14.77 -18.18 -73.50
C LYS A 140 16.21 -18.53 -73.90
N HIS A 141 17.09 -18.66 -72.93
CA HIS A 141 18.48 -19.07 -73.18
C HIS A 141 18.58 -20.48 -73.76
N GLN A 142 17.81 -21.45 -73.24
CA GLN A 142 17.76 -22.81 -73.80
C GLN A 142 17.23 -22.83 -75.23
N GLU A 143 16.20 -22.02 -75.52
CA GLU A 143 15.70 -21.83 -76.88
C GLU A 143 16.82 -21.26 -77.76
N GLU A 144 17.45 -20.14 -77.41
CA GLU A 144 18.57 -19.56 -78.17
C GLU A 144 19.72 -20.55 -78.41
N VAL A 145 20.13 -21.30 -77.38
CA VAL A 145 21.17 -22.33 -77.50
C VAL A 145 20.75 -23.46 -78.44
N SER A 146 19.47 -23.87 -78.42
CA SER A 146 18.94 -24.87 -79.35
C SER A 146 19.00 -24.36 -80.79
N TRP A 147 18.61 -23.10 -81.01
CA TRP A 147 18.65 -22.45 -82.31
C TRP A 147 20.09 -22.38 -82.86
N LEU A 148 21.05 -21.91 -82.04
CA LEU A 148 22.46 -21.88 -82.42
C LEU A 148 23.03 -23.26 -82.75
N LYS A 149 22.60 -24.31 -82.04
CA LYS A 149 23.02 -25.70 -82.35
C LYS A 149 22.52 -26.15 -83.71
N GLU A 150 21.30 -25.78 -84.11
CA GLU A 150 20.76 -26.10 -85.44
C GLU A 150 21.48 -25.32 -86.53
N GLU A 151 21.77 -24.04 -86.32
CA GLU A 151 22.53 -23.22 -87.25
C GLU A 151 23.95 -23.79 -87.47
N ILE A 152 24.64 -24.18 -86.39
CA ILE A 152 25.96 -24.82 -86.46
C ILE A 152 25.91 -26.15 -87.25
N LYS A 153 24.83 -26.94 -87.12
CA LYS A 153 24.67 -28.18 -87.90
C LYS A 153 24.60 -27.89 -89.40
N ILE A 154 23.89 -26.83 -89.80
CA ILE A 154 23.79 -26.43 -91.20
C ILE A 154 25.15 -25.97 -91.72
N TRP A 155 25.88 -25.16 -90.95
CA TRP A 155 27.23 -24.71 -91.34
C TRP A 155 28.23 -25.86 -91.50
N LYS A 156 28.11 -26.93 -90.70
CA LYS A 156 28.95 -28.13 -90.76
C LYS A 156 28.53 -29.16 -91.82
N SER A 157 27.40 -28.96 -92.51
CA SER A 157 26.95 -29.87 -93.57
C SER A 157 27.80 -29.73 -94.84
N ASP A 158 27.73 -30.72 -95.74
CA ASP A 158 28.47 -30.73 -97.02
C ASP A 158 27.83 -29.86 -98.12
N LEU A 159 26.86 -29.01 -97.77
CA LEU A 159 26.19 -28.09 -98.70
C LEU A 159 27.13 -26.99 -99.21
N SER A 160 26.86 -26.47 -100.41
CA SER A 160 27.58 -25.31 -100.94
C SER A 160 27.28 -24.05 -100.11
N ASN A 161 28.17 -23.05 -100.16
CA ASN A 161 28.02 -21.84 -99.34
C ASN A 161 26.73 -21.06 -99.66
N GLU A 162 26.30 -21.06 -100.90
CA GLU A 162 25.06 -20.40 -101.35
C GLU A 162 23.81 -21.13 -100.84
N GLU A 163 23.82 -22.46 -100.83
CA GLU A 163 22.72 -23.27 -100.28
C GLU A 163 22.63 -23.16 -98.76
N LYS A 164 23.76 -23.11 -98.06
CA LYS A 164 23.81 -22.86 -96.60
C LYS A 164 23.21 -21.51 -96.24
N GLN A 165 23.59 -20.44 -96.95
CA GLN A 165 23.05 -19.10 -96.71
C GLN A 165 21.55 -19.02 -96.98
N LYS A 166 21.06 -19.70 -98.03
CA LYS A 166 19.64 -19.76 -98.34
C LYS A 166 18.85 -20.53 -97.28
N LEU A 167 19.36 -21.67 -96.81
CA LEU A 167 18.70 -22.48 -95.78
C LEU A 167 18.62 -21.75 -94.43
N ILE A 168 19.68 -21.02 -94.08
CA ILE A 168 19.69 -20.20 -92.84
C ILE A 168 18.70 -19.04 -92.96
N ALA A 169 18.64 -18.37 -94.12
CA ALA A 169 17.66 -17.31 -94.35
C ALA A 169 16.21 -17.82 -94.34
N GLU A 170 15.94 -19.02 -94.85
CA GLU A 170 14.59 -19.61 -94.85
C GLU A 170 14.16 -20.11 -93.46
N LEU A 171 15.07 -20.72 -92.69
CA LEU A 171 14.77 -21.26 -91.36
C LEU A 171 14.81 -20.22 -90.24
N PHE A 172 15.65 -19.18 -90.38
CA PHE A 172 15.95 -18.24 -89.31
C PHE A 172 15.76 -16.76 -89.70
N GLY A 173 15.56 -16.44 -90.98
CA GLY A 173 15.62 -15.08 -91.53
C GLY A 173 14.48 -14.12 -91.19
N ASN A 174 13.75 -14.33 -90.09
CA ASN A 174 12.73 -13.38 -89.64
C ASN A 174 12.81 -13.00 -88.15
N LYS A 175 14.01 -13.10 -87.54
CA LYS A 175 14.29 -12.53 -86.21
C LYS A 175 15.44 -11.52 -86.19
N GLY A 176 15.70 -10.87 -87.33
CA GLY A 176 16.70 -9.82 -87.47
C GLY A 176 16.10 -8.49 -87.93
N SER A 177 15.20 -7.89 -87.15
CA SER A 177 14.88 -6.45 -87.27
C SER A 177 14.19 -5.92 -86.01
N ALA A 178 14.91 -5.91 -84.89
CA ALA A 178 14.78 -4.89 -83.83
C ALA A 178 16.01 -5.02 -82.91
N VAL A 179 17.09 -4.33 -83.30
CA VAL A 179 17.93 -3.63 -82.32
C VAL A 179 17.30 -2.26 -82.12
#